data_AF-A0A813DS96-F1
#
_entry.id   AF-A0A813DS96-F1
#
_cell.length_a   1.000
_cell.length_b   1.000
_cell.length_c   1.000
_cell.angle_alpha   90.00
_cell.angle_beta   90.00
_cell.angle_gamma   90.00
#
_symmetry.space_group_name_H-M   'P 1'
#
loop_
_entity.id
_entity.type
_entity.pdbx_description
1 polymer ?
#
loop_
_entity_poly.entity_id
_entity_poly.type
_entity_poly.pdbx_seq_one_letter_code
_entity_poly.pdbx_strand_id
1 'polypeptide(L)'
;LLRNFFWSATQEGFLLAGGLVQLVMLSQQYEEWDVNGMAVDAGLSLVSRVQVPSSFYQAREMSGKPWSPAGAELLTFKLSESE
;
A
#
# COMPACT_ATOMS: atom_id res chain seq x y z
N LEU A 1 5.20 -10.94 3.01
CA LEU A 1 5.28 -9.62 3.67
C LEU A 1 4.01 -8.82 3.41
N LEU A 2 3.66 -8.52 2.16
CA LEU A 2 2.46 -7.74 1.80
C LEU A 2 1.13 -8.38 2.22
N ARG A 3 0.96 -9.69 2.01
CA ARG A 3 -0.21 -10.44 2.51
C ARG A 3 -0.40 -10.29 4.03
N ASN A 4 0.69 -10.49 4.79
CA ASN A 4 0.64 -10.36 6.25
C ASN A 4 0.34 -8.92 6.67
N PHE A 5 0.83 -7.92 5.92
CA PHE A 5 0.48 -6.52 6.17
C PHE A 5 -1.04 -6.30 6.07
N PHE A 6 -1.70 -6.78 5.00
CA PHE A 6 -3.14 -6.62 4.84
C PHE A 6 -3.93 -7.36 5.93
N TRP A 7 -3.52 -8.55 6.33
CA TRP A 7 -4.13 -9.26 7.45
C TRP A 7 -3.94 -8.56 8.79
N SER A 8 -2.74 -8.10 9.11
CA SER A 8 -2.51 -7.35 10.35
C SER A 8 -3.28 -6.03 10.35
N ALA A 9 -3.41 -5.34 9.21
CA ALA A 9 -4.19 -4.11 9.11
C ALA A 9 -5.64 -4.30 9.56
N THR A 10 -6.26 -5.44 9.22
CA THR A 10 -7.67 -5.72 9.55
C THR A 10 -7.86 -6.40 10.90
N GLN A 11 -6.96 -7.29 11.31
CA GLN A 11 -7.10 -8.03 12.58
C GLN A 11 -6.59 -7.27 13.80
N GLU A 12 -5.53 -6.47 13.64
CA GLU A 12 -4.85 -5.79 14.76
C GLU A 12 -5.25 -4.31 14.88
N GLY A 13 -6.14 -3.83 14.00
CA GLY A 13 -6.78 -2.51 14.13
C GLY A 13 -5.94 -1.32 13.65
N PHE A 14 -4.99 -1.53 12.74
CA PHE A 14 -4.17 -0.44 12.16
C PHE A 14 -4.89 0.33 11.04
N LEU A 15 -6.20 0.51 11.15
CA LEU A 15 -7.00 1.24 10.18
C LEU A 15 -7.13 2.71 10.60
N LEU A 16 -7.01 3.61 9.63
CA LEU A 16 -7.42 5.00 9.76
C LEU A 16 -8.95 5.08 9.95
N ALA A 17 -9.43 6.26 10.35
CA ALA A 17 -10.85 6.54 10.44
C ALA A 17 -11.58 6.17 9.12
N GLY A 18 -12.72 5.48 9.25
CA GLY A 18 -13.47 4.98 8.10
C GLY A 18 -12.95 3.67 7.51
N GLY A 19 -12.07 2.95 8.21
CA GLY A 19 -11.59 1.63 7.79
C GLY A 19 -10.58 1.68 6.66
N LEU A 20 -9.79 2.75 6.58
CA LEU A 20 -8.84 2.97 5.49
C LEU A 20 -7.43 2.51 5.85
N VAL A 21 -6.70 1.99 4.88
CA VAL A 21 -5.26 1.75 4.98
C VAL A 21 -4.57 2.35 3.77
N GLN A 22 -3.42 2.97 4.00
CA GLN A 22 -2.63 3.62 2.96
C GLN A 22 -1.27 2.95 2.87
N LEU A 23 -0.82 2.70 1.64
CA LEU A 23 0.43 2.03 1.35
C LEU A 23 1.17 2.76 0.24
N VAL A 24 2.42 3.14 0.51
CA VAL A 24 3.32 3.65 -0.52
C VAL A 24 4.04 2.47 -1.15
N MET A 25 3.90 2.33 -2.47
CA MET A 25 4.54 1.26 -3.24
C MET A 25 5.23 1.85 -4.46
N LEU A 26 6.26 1.17 -4.94
CA LEU A 26 6.81 1.47 -6.26
C LEU A 26 6.00 0.74 -7.32
N SER A 27 5.77 1.37 -8.45
CA SER A 27 4.96 0.84 -9.55
C SER A 27 5.48 -0.50 -10.11
N GLN A 28 6.76 -0.82 -9.89
CA GLN A 28 7.40 -2.05 -10.36
C GLN A 28 7.69 -3.05 -9.23
N GLN A 29 7.23 -2.78 -8.00
CA GLN A 29 7.56 -3.64 -6.86
C GLN A 29 6.78 -4.96 -6.87
N TYR A 30 5.53 -4.92 -7.31
CA TYR A 30 4.64 -6.08 -7.42
C TYR A 30 3.68 -5.87 -8.59
N GLU A 31 3.17 -6.96 -9.13
CA GLU A 31 2.08 -6.91 -10.11
C GLU A 31 0.79 -6.39 -9.47
N GLU A 32 0.05 -5.56 -10.19
CA GLU A 32 -1.16 -4.92 -9.66
C GLU A 32 -2.23 -5.93 -9.21
N TRP A 33 -2.42 -6.99 -10.01
CA TRP A 33 -3.41 -8.03 -9.71
C TRP A 33 -3.05 -8.83 -8.45
N ASP A 34 -1.76 -9.01 -8.17
CA ASP A 34 -1.27 -9.65 -6.95
C ASP A 34 -1.61 -8.80 -5.72
N VAL A 35 -1.36 -7.49 -5.79
CA VAL A 35 -1.67 -6.56 -4.70
C VAL A 35 -3.17 -6.51 -4.41
N ASN A 36 -3.98 -6.39 -5.47
CA ASN A 36 -5.43 -6.34 -5.33
C ASN A 36 -5.98 -7.68 -4.80
N GLY A 37 -5.49 -8.82 -5.29
CA GLY A 37 -5.90 -10.14 -4.78
C GLY A 37 -5.61 -10.30 -3.28
N MET A 38 -4.41 -9.91 -2.84
CA MET A 38 -4.05 -9.97 -1.42
C MET A 38 -4.87 -9.01 -0.55
N ALA A 39 -5.24 -7.84 -1.05
CA ALA A 39 -6.11 -6.90 -0.35
C ALA A 39 -7.53 -7.46 -0.22
N VAL A 40 -8.07 -8.05 -1.29
CA VAL A 40 -9.41 -8.67 -1.31
C VAL A 40 -9.48 -9.86 -0.34
N ASP A 41 -8.44 -10.70 -0.27
CA ASP A 41 -8.34 -11.80 0.70
C ASP A 41 -8.42 -11.31 2.16
N ALA A 42 -8.09 -10.04 2.41
CA ALA A 42 -8.19 -9.40 3.73
C ALA A 42 -9.49 -8.59 3.92
N GLY A 43 -10.42 -8.61 2.95
CA GLY A 43 -11.66 -7.82 3.00
C GLY A 43 -11.48 -6.35 2.66
N LEU A 44 -10.39 -5.97 2.01
CA LEU A 44 -10.09 -4.60 1.59
C LEU A 44 -10.29 -4.44 0.08
N SER A 45 -10.68 -3.23 -0.34
CA SER A 45 -10.80 -2.85 -1.75
C SER A 45 -10.02 -1.56 -2.03
N LEU A 46 -9.37 -1.47 -3.20
CA LEU A 46 -8.65 -0.27 -3.60
C LEU A 46 -9.66 0.83 -3.95
N VAL A 47 -9.57 1.98 -3.27
CA VAL A 47 -10.50 3.12 -3.47
C VAL A 47 -9.81 4.36 -4.05
N SER A 48 -8.48 4.44 -3.94
CA SER A 48 -7.72 5.56 -4.53
C SER A 48 -6.28 5.14 -4.84
N ARG A 49 -5.75 5.67 -5.94
CA ARG A 49 -4.36 5.55 -6.37
C ARG A 49 -3.87 6.92 -6.81
N VAL A 50 -2.77 7.37 -6.22
CA VAL A 50 -2.18 8.68 -6.52
C VAL A 50 -0.69 8.53 -6.78
N GLN A 51 -0.24 9.06 -7.91
CA GLN A 51 1.18 9.18 -8.22
C GLN A 51 1.83 10.19 -7.28
N VAL A 52 2.92 9.79 -6.66
CA VAL A 52 3.59 10.56 -5.64
C VAL A 52 4.74 11.34 -6.30
N PRO A 53 4.96 12.63 -5.96
CA PRO A 53 6.09 13.38 -6.48
C PRO A 53 7.42 12.67 -6.19
N SER A 54 8.37 12.73 -7.13
CA SER A 54 9.71 12.13 -6.96
C SER A 54 10.47 12.66 -5.75
N SER A 55 10.10 13.85 -5.24
CA SER A 55 10.66 14.46 -4.04
C SER A 55 9.97 14.07 -2.74
N PHE A 56 8.87 13.32 -2.76
CA PHE A 56 8.06 13.02 -1.58
C PHE A 56 8.80 12.16 -0.57
N TYR A 57 9.59 11.19 -1.05
CA TYR A 57 10.37 10.30 -0.20
C TYR A 57 11.83 10.34 -0.63
N GLN A 58 12.72 10.67 0.32
CA GLN A 58 14.16 10.56 0.09
C GLN A 58 14.56 9.09 0.23
N ALA A 59 14.36 8.32 -0.84
CA ALA A 59 14.68 6.92 -0.82
C ALA A 59 16.19 6.71 -0.66
N ARG A 60 16.53 5.74 0.18
CA ARG A 60 17.90 5.33 0.43
C ARG A 60 17.97 3.82 0.34
N GLU A 61 19.06 3.33 -0.22
CA GLU A 61 19.41 1.92 -0.09
C GLU A 61 19.72 1.59 1.38
N MET A 62 19.75 0.30 1.71
CA MET A 62 20.23 -0.19 3.02
C MET A 62 21.64 0.29 3.36
N SER A 63 22.44 0.64 2.34
CA SER A 63 23.79 1.20 2.45
C SER A 63 23.81 2.71 2.79
N GLY A 64 22.66 3.37 2.84
CA GLY A 64 22.52 4.81 3.03
C GLY A 64 22.71 5.66 1.77
N LYS A 65 23.11 5.04 0.64
CA LYS A 65 23.26 5.71 -0.65
C LYS A 65 21.91 6.26 -1.14
N PRO A 66 21.88 7.49 -1.70
CA PRO A 66 20.69 8.01 -2.34
C PRO A 66 20.23 7.09 -3.46
N TRP A 67 18.94 6.82 -3.51
CA TRP A 67 18.30 6.08 -4.59
C TRP A 67 17.08 6.88 -5.06
N SER A 68 16.81 6.83 -6.36
CA SER A 68 15.66 7.53 -6.95
C SER A 68 14.71 6.48 -7.53
N PRO A 69 13.78 5.94 -6.73
CA PRO A 69 12.81 4.97 -7.22
C PRO A 69 11.88 5.62 -8.25
N ALA A 70 11.60 4.89 -9.32
CA ALA A 70 10.66 5.33 -10.34
C ALA A 70 9.22 4.98 -9.93
N GLY A 71 8.28 5.91 -10.18
CA GLY A 71 6.84 5.64 -10.13
C GLY A 71 6.32 5.23 -8.75
N ALA A 72 6.66 5.97 -7.70
CA ALA A 72 6.05 5.75 -6.39
C ALA A 72 4.56 6.15 -6.41
N GLU A 73 3.72 5.30 -5.85
CA GLU A 73 2.28 5.49 -5.75
C GLU A 73 1.80 5.34 -4.32
N LEU A 74 0.84 6.17 -3.93
CA LEU A 74 0.07 6.01 -2.72
C LEU A 74 -1.22 5.28 -3.08
N LEU A 75 -1.33 4.05 -2.59
CA LEU A 75 -2.52 3.22 -2.71
C LEU A 75 -3.34 3.36 -1.43
N THR A 76 -4.63 3.66 -1.56
CA THR A 76 -5.57 3.70 -0.43
C THR A 76 -6.60 2.60 -0.61
N PHE A 77 -6.68 1.72 0.39
CA PHE A 77 -7.67 0.66 0.46
C PHE A 77 -8.68 0.95 1.56
N LYS A 78 -9.92 0.52 1.37
CA LYS A 78 -11.00 0.61 2.36
C LYS A 78 -11.48 -0.79 2.72
N LEU A 79 -11.73 -1.02 4.01
CA LEU A 79 -12.43 -2.20 4.49
C LEU A 79 -13.83 -2.22 3.89
N SER A 80 -14.15 -3.30 3.18
CA SER A 80 -15.48 -3.52 2.64
C SER A 80 -16.46 -3.61 3.80
N GLU A 81 -17.50 -2.79 3.79
CA GLU A 81 -18.57 -2.89 4.76
C GLU A 81 -19.22 -4.26 4.59
N SER A 82 -19.28 -5.03 5.66
CA SER A 82 -20.03 -6.28 5.67
C SER A 82 -21.51 -5.92 5.54
N GLU A 83 -22.14 -6.26 4.42
CA GLU A 83 -23.59 -6.18 4.26
C GLU A 83 -24.33 -7.01 5.31
#